data_AF-A0A914MGB5-F1
#
_entry.id   AF-A0A914MGB5-F1
#
_cell.length_a   1.000
_cell.length_b   1.000
_cell.length_c   1.000
_cell.angle_alpha   90.00
_cell.angle_beta   90.00
_cell.angle_gamma   90.00
#
_symmetry.space_group_name_H-M   'P 1'
#
loop_
_entity.id
_entity.type
_entity.pdbx_description
1 polymer ?
#
loop_
_entity_poly.entity_id
_entity_poly.type
_entity_poly.pdbx_seq_one_letter_code
_entity_poly.pdbx_strand_id
1 'polypeptide(L)'
;MTSMLAGRAVEQEYFNSPSDGSAKDIEIVNDMAREYVLHYGFEHELGFISYKNVRSESSNALMEETMRNITKRCFQHACELVKAHIDVIHNVNCYCSKISFSWPFWFF
;
A
#
# COMPACT_ATOMS: atom_id res chain seq x y z
N MET A 1 -1.79 2.35 -5.33
CA MET A 1 -1.58 2.39 -3.87
C MET A 1 -2.21 1.19 -3.16
N THR A 2 -3.52 0.95 -3.28
CA THR A 2 -4.22 -0.20 -2.65
C THR A 2 -3.59 -1.56 -2.97
N SER A 3 -3.22 -1.82 -4.23
CA SER A 3 -2.59 -3.08 -4.65
C SER A 3 -1.24 -3.36 -3.98
N MET A 4 -0.45 -2.32 -3.67
CA MET A 4 0.86 -2.48 -3.02
C MET A 4 0.70 -2.75 -1.52
N LEU A 5 -0.32 -2.14 -0.90
CA LEU A 5 -0.64 -2.37 0.51
C LEU A 5 -1.37 -3.71 0.74
N ALA A 6 -1.93 -4.31 -0.31
CA ALA A 6 -2.71 -5.54 -0.20
C ALA A 6 -1.88 -6.73 0.29
N GLY A 7 -0.62 -6.86 -0.15
CA GLY A 7 0.27 -7.94 0.33
C GLY A 7 0.45 -7.90 1.85
N ARG A 8 0.82 -6.72 2.37
CA ARG A 8 0.95 -6.46 3.81
C ARG A 8 -0.38 -6.60 4.56
N ALA A 9 -1.49 -6.18 3.96
CA ALA A 9 -2.82 -6.31 4.58
C ALA A 9 -3.22 -7.79 4.75
N VAL A 10 -2.93 -8.64 3.77
CA VAL A 10 -3.14 -10.09 3.86
C VAL A 10 -2.26 -10.70 4.95
N GLU A 11 -0.98 -10.35 5.01
CA GLU A 11 -0.06 -10.81 6.06
C GLU A 11 -0.52 -10.42 7.46
N GLN A 12 -0.99 -9.18 7.62
CA GLN A 12 -1.43 -8.69 8.92
C GLN A 12 -2.75 -9.32 9.37
N GLU A 13 -3.73 -9.50 8.48
CA GLU A 13 -5.04 -10.07 8.83
C GLU A 13 -5.02 -11.60 8.96
N TYR A 14 -4.22 -12.31 8.16
CA TYR A 14 -4.20 -13.79 8.16
C TYR A 14 -3.00 -14.40 8.87
N PHE A 15 -1.81 -13.86 8.65
CA PHE A 15 -0.58 -14.45 9.16
C PHE A 15 -0.18 -13.88 10.54
N ASN A 16 -0.88 -12.86 11.03
CA ASN A 16 -0.66 -12.18 12.33
C ASN A 16 0.81 -11.80 12.58
N SER A 17 1.61 -11.72 11.52
CA SER A 17 3.04 -11.48 11.56
C SER A 17 3.37 -10.50 10.43
N PRO A 18 3.60 -9.21 10.75
CA PRO A 18 4.02 -8.26 9.75
C PRO A 18 5.42 -8.65 9.25
N SER A 19 5.54 -8.87 7.94
CA SER A 19 6.82 -9.14 7.29
C SER A 19 7.63 -7.85 7.09
N ASP A 20 8.93 -7.89 7.37
CA ASP A 20 9.87 -6.83 6.99
C ASP A 20 10.13 -6.79 5.47
N GLY A 21 9.69 -7.80 4.72
CA GLY A 21 9.81 -7.85 3.26
C GLY A 21 9.03 -6.75 2.52
N SER A 22 8.03 -6.15 3.18
CA SER A 22 7.17 -5.11 2.61
C SER A 22 7.68 -3.67 2.82
N ALA A 23 8.91 -3.48 3.32
CA ALA A 23 9.47 -2.14 3.59
C ALA A 23 9.55 -1.27 2.33
N LYS A 24 9.90 -1.87 1.18
CA LYS A 24 9.99 -1.18 -0.11
C LYS A 24 8.62 -0.68 -0.60
N ASP A 25 7.55 -1.45 -0.36
CA ASP A 25 6.21 -1.05 -0.77
C ASP A 25 5.71 0.17 0.02
N ILE A 26 6.09 0.29 1.30
CA ILE A 26 5.76 1.47 2.12
C ILE A 26 6.45 2.72 1.58
N GLU A 27 7.72 2.61 1.20
CA GLU A 27 8.48 3.73 0.63
C GLU A 27 7.82 4.23 -0.67
N ILE A 28 7.53 3.33 -1.60
CA ILE A 28 6.88 3.68 -2.87
C ILE A 28 5.48 4.27 -2.64
N VAL A 29 4.72 3.73 -1.67
CA VAL A 29 3.40 4.27 -1.31
C VAL A 29 3.50 5.68 -0.73
N ASN A 30 4.49 5.95 0.11
CA ASN A 30 4.72 7.29 0.66
C ASN A 30 5.13 8.28 -0.42
N ASP A 31 5.97 7.89 -1.37
CA ASP A 31 6.37 8.75 -2.48
C ASP A 31 5.21 9.05 -3.42
N MET A 32 4.40 8.04 -3.75
CA MET A 32 3.15 8.24 -4.48
C MET A 32 2.22 9.18 -3.72
N ALA A 33 2.00 8.98 -2.42
CA ALA A 33 1.13 9.84 -1.60
C ALA A 33 1.62 11.30 -1.63
N ARG A 34 2.94 11.50 -1.55
CA ARG A 34 3.55 12.83 -1.64
C ARG A 34 3.30 13.47 -3.00
N GLU A 35 3.47 12.72 -4.08
CA GLU A 35 3.19 13.20 -5.44
C GLU A 35 1.70 13.53 -5.64
N TYR A 36 0.81 12.68 -5.11
CA TYR A 36 -0.64 12.90 -5.11
C TYR A 36 -1.03 14.24 -4.47
N VAL A 37 -0.46 14.53 -3.30
CA VAL A 37 -0.75 15.77 -2.56
C VAL A 37 -0.14 16.99 -3.27
N LEU A 38 1.12 16.89 -3.72
CA LEU A 38 1.86 18.01 -4.32
C LEU A 38 1.37 18.41 -5.72
N HIS A 39 1.06 17.42 -6.56
CA HIS A 39 0.76 17.66 -7.97
C HIS A 39 -0.73 17.74 -8.24
N TYR A 40 -1.53 16.92 -7.55
CA TYR A 40 -2.94 16.78 -7.88
C TYR A 40 -3.87 17.49 -6.89
N GLY A 41 -3.35 17.98 -5.74
CA GLY A 41 -4.14 18.78 -4.79
C GLY A 41 -5.39 18.04 -4.29
N PHE A 42 -5.27 16.74 -4.00
CA PHE A 42 -6.40 15.84 -3.78
C PHE A 42 -7.15 16.02 -2.44
N GLU A 43 -6.97 17.15 -1.74
CA GLU A 43 -7.70 17.43 -0.53
C GLU A 43 -8.20 18.89 -0.49
N HIS A 44 -9.47 19.04 -0.13
CA HIS A 44 -10.22 20.30 -0.20
C HIS A 44 -9.64 21.39 0.72
N GLU A 45 -8.87 21.00 1.75
CA GLU A 45 -8.21 21.90 2.70
C GLU A 45 -6.90 22.49 2.18
N LEU A 46 -6.20 21.79 1.28
CA LEU A 46 -4.92 22.23 0.73
C LEU A 46 -5.09 23.12 -0.52
N GLY A 47 -6.29 23.13 -1.13
CA GLY A 47 -6.57 23.92 -2.33
C GLY A 47 -5.75 23.48 -3.55
N PHE A 48 -6.12 23.97 -4.74
CA PHE A 48 -5.47 23.63 -6.01
C PHE A 48 -4.13 24.36 -6.22
N ILE A 49 -3.36 24.58 -5.14
CA ILE A 49 -2.07 25.25 -5.21
C ILE A 49 -1.01 24.15 -5.35
N SER A 50 -0.26 24.17 -6.45
CA SER A 50 0.93 23.33 -6.57
C SER A 50 1.98 23.85 -5.59
N TYR A 51 2.17 23.16 -4.47
CA TYR A 51 3.10 23.51 -3.37
C TYR A 51 4.58 23.34 -3.76
N LYS A 52 4.94 23.53 -5.04
CA LYS A 52 6.32 23.37 -5.53
C LYS A 52 7.31 24.35 -4.88
N ASN A 53 6.83 25.42 -4.23
CA ASN A 53 7.66 26.48 -3.66
C ASN A 53 7.23 27.02 -2.28
N VAL A 54 6.18 26.50 -1.65
CA VAL A 54 5.70 27.00 -0.34
C VAL A 54 6.12 26.02 0.76
N ARG A 55 7.33 26.22 1.29
CA ARG A 55 7.89 25.46 2.41
C ARG A 55 7.67 26.20 3.73
N SER A 56 6.42 26.41 4.14
CA SER A 56 6.17 26.73 5.55
C SER A 56 6.11 25.43 6.36
N GLU A 57 6.60 25.49 7.60
CA GLU A 57 6.57 24.35 8.54
C GLU A 57 5.13 23.85 8.78
N SER A 58 4.17 24.78 8.79
CA SER A 58 2.73 24.50 8.88
C SER A 58 2.19 23.73 7.67
N SER A 59 2.63 24.05 6.44
CA SER A 59 2.17 23.34 5.24
C SER A 59 2.74 21.92 5.16
N ASN A 60 3.98 21.70 5.61
CA ASN A 60 4.58 20.36 5.64
C ASN A 60 3.84 19.43 6.60
N ALA A 61 3.46 19.92 7.79
CA ALA A 61 2.71 19.13 8.77
C ALA A 61 1.33 18.74 8.24
N LEU A 62 0.62 19.68 7.60
CA LEU A 62 -0.68 19.42 6.97
C LEU A 62 -0.55 18.39 5.84
N MET A 63 0.45 18.53 4.96
CA MET A 63 0.69 17.57 3.89
C MET A 63 0.95 16.15 4.42
N GLU A 64 1.75 16.03 5.47
CA GLU A 64 2.04 14.72 6.06
C GLU A 64 0.79 14.08 6.68
N GLU A 65 -0.08 14.89 7.29
CA GLU A 65 -1.38 14.44 7.79
C GLU A 65 -2.29 13.94 6.66
N THR A 66 -2.42 14.71 5.58
CA THR A 66 -3.16 14.31 4.38
C THR A 66 -2.62 13.01 3.79
N MET A 67 -1.30 12.89 3.64
CA MET A 67 -0.65 11.67 3.15
C MET A 67 -1.00 10.47 4.03
N ARG A 68 -0.91 10.61 5.35
CA ARG A 68 -1.30 9.57 6.31
C ARG A 68 -2.78 9.18 6.13
N ASN A 69 -3.68 10.15 5.93
CA ASN A 69 -5.10 9.88 5.73
C ASN A 69 -5.41 9.17 4.41
N ILE A 70 -4.74 9.52 3.31
CA ILE A 70 -4.86 8.82 2.03
C ILE A 70 -4.39 7.37 2.18
N THR A 71 -3.21 7.17 2.75
CA THR A 71 -2.63 5.83 2.95
C THR A 71 -3.53 4.96 3.83
N LYS A 72 -4.09 5.53 4.93
CA LYS A 72 -5.06 4.82 5.79
C LYS A 72 -6.30 4.37 5.02
N ARG A 73 -6.89 5.24 4.21
CA ARG A 73 -8.07 4.90 3.38
C ARG A 73 -7.75 3.79 2.38
N CYS A 74 -6.61 3.89 1.70
CA CYS A 74 -6.16 2.83 0.78
C CYS A 74 -5.92 1.50 1.51
N PHE A 75 -5.36 1.53 2.72
CA PHE A 75 -5.16 0.33 3.52
C PHE A 75 -6.50 -0.30 3.95
N GLN A 76 -7.44 0.50 4.44
CA GLN A 76 -8.78 0.04 4.81
C GLN A 76 -9.50 -0.62 3.64
N HIS A 77 -9.50 0.04 2.48
CA HIS A 77 -10.07 -0.55 1.26
C HIS A 77 -9.37 -1.84 0.83
N ALA A 78 -8.05 -1.94 1.00
CA ALA A 78 -7.33 -3.18 0.73
C ALA A 78 -7.79 -4.31 1.69
N CYS A 79 -7.94 -4.03 2.99
CA CYS A 79 -8.48 -4.99 3.95
C CYS A 79 -9.90 -5.44 3.61
N GLU A 80 -10.78 -4.51 3.21
CA GLU A 80 -12.15 -4.82 2.79
C GLU A 80 -12.18 -5.74 1.56
N LEU A 81 -11.37 -5.42 0.54
CA LEU A 81 -11.26 -6.21 -0.68
C LEU A 81 -10.74 -7.62 -0.40
N VAL A 82 -9.73 -7.72 0.47
CA VAL A 82 -9.14 -9.00 0.90
C VAL A 82 -10.16 -9.84 1.67
N LYS A 83 -10.96 -9.23 2.55
CA LYS A 83 -12.05 -9.92 3.27
C LYS A 83 -13.14 -10.42 2.32
N ALA A 84 -13.49 -9.61 1.31
CA ALA A 84 -14.51 -9.98 0.32
C ALA A 84 -14.07 -11.10 -0.62
N HIS A 85 -12.77 -11.25 -0.89
CA HIS A 85 -12.23 -12.21 -1.88
C HIS A 85 -11.31 -13.28 -1.27
N ILE A 86 -11.53 -13.61 0.01
CA ILE A 86 -10.73 -14.60 0.75
C ILE A 86 -10.61 -15.95 0.01
N ASP A 87 -11.70 -16.39 -0.62
CA ASP A 87 -11.78 -17.68 -1.32
C ASP A 87 -10.79 -17.77 -2.49
N VAL A 88 -10.61 -16.66 -3.21
CA VAL A 88 -9.67 -16.56 -4.34
C VAL A 88 -8.24 -16.61 -3.83
N ILE A 89 -7.94 -15.93 -2.72
CA ILE A 89 -6.61 -15.88 -2.12
C ILE A 89 -6.19 -17.27 -1.64
N HIS A 90 -7.09 -18.01 -0.97
CA HIS A 90 -6.81 -19.39 -0.57
C HIS A 90 -6.54 -20.32 -1.76
N ASN A 91 -7.28 -20.15 -2.85
CA ASN A 91 -7.10 -20.97 -4.04
C ASN A 91 -5.72 -20.72 -4.67
N VAL A 92 -5.36 -19.46 -4.88
CA VAL A 92 -4.05 -19.06 -5.44
C VAL A 92 -2.89 -19.54 -4.57
N ASN A 93 -3.01 -19.43 -3.24
CA ASN A 93 -1.95 -19.87 -2.33
C ASN A 93 -1.79 -21.41 -2.32
N CYS A 94 -2.89 -22.14 -2.52
CA CYS A 94 -2.87 -23.59 -2.72
C CYS A 94 -2.14 -23.96 -4.03
N TYR A 95 -2.31 -23.19 -5.10
CA TYR A 95 -1.55 -23.40 -6.34
C TYR A 95 -0.07 -23.08 -6.19
N CYS A 96 0.30 -21.97 -5.54
CA CYS A 96 1.71 -21.62 -5.32
C CYS A 96 2.46 -22.66 -4.47
N SER A 97 1.85 -23.20 -3.42
CA SER A 97 2.47 -24.27 -2.61
C SER A 97 2.62 -25.58 -3.39
N LYS A 98 1.65 -25.92 -4.26
CA LYS A 98 1.75 -27.08 -5.17
C LYS A 98 2.83 -26.91 -6.23
N ILE A 99 3.00 -25.70 -6.76
CA ILE A 99 4.03 -25.38 -7.75
C ILE A 99 5.42 -25.45 -7.10
N SER A 100 5.60 -24.91 -5.88
CA SER A 100 6.84 -25.03 -5.10
C SER A 100 7.28 -26.49 -4.90
N PHE A 101 6.32 -27.40 -4.67
CA PHE A 101 6.58 -28.84 -4.54
C PHE A 101 6.82 -29.57 -5.88
N SER A 102 6.48 -28.94 -7.00
CA SER A 102 6.54 -29.50 -8.35
C SER A 102 7.68 -28.94 -9.19
N TRP A 103 8.63 -28.20 -8.63
CA TRP A 103 9.86 -27.86 -9.35
C TRP A 103 10.80 -29.08 -9.31
N PRO A 104 11.04 -29.78 -10.43
CA PRO A 104 12.11 -30.74 -10.47
C PRO A 104 13.43 -29.97 -10.31
N PHE A 105 14.22 -30.44 -9.35
CA PHE A 105 15.56 -30.00 -8.98
C PHE A 105 16.56 -30.22 -10.13
N TRP A 106 16.34 -29.64 -11.31
CA TRP A 106 17.25 -29.72 -12.44
C TRP A 106 17.10 -28.47 -13.29
N PHE A 107 17.96 -27.47 -13.06
CA PHE A 107 18.82 -26.96 -14.12
C PHE A 107 20.04 -26.32 -13.47
N PHE A 108 21.18 -26.92 -13.82
CA PHE A 108 22.55 -26.42 -13.72
C PHE A 108 22.69 -25.03 -14.38
#